data_AF-A0A8J6JEQ3-F1
#
_entry.id   AF-A0A8J6JEQ3-F1
#
_cell.length_a   1.000
_cell.length_b   1.000
_cell.length_c   1.000
_cell.angle_alpha   90.00
_cell.angle_beta   90.00
_cell.angle_gamma   90.00
#
_symmetry.space_group_name_H-M   'P 1'
#
loop_
_entity.id
_entity.type
_entity.pdbx_description
1 polymer ?
#
loop_
_entity_poly.entity_id
_entity_poly.type
_entity_poly.pdbx_seq_one_letter_code
_entity_poly.pdbx_strand_id
1 'polypeptide(L)' 'MANLTSKELAGISDQLNFEKVLCCKYQAAVQECTDADLKPCFQQYADQHKQNYDCLLNYLK' A
#
# COMPACT_ATOMS: atom_id res chain seq x y z
N MET A 1 0.31 21.21 1.74
CA MET A 1 -1.17 21.34 1.67
C MET A 1 -1.67 21.40 0.25
N ALA A 2 -2.02 20.24 -0.28
CA ALA A 2 -2.77 20.14 -1.52
C ALA A 2 -4.15 20.82 -1.35
N ASN A 3 -4.53 21.71 -2.27
CA ASN A 3 -5.86 22.31 -2.33
C ASN A 3 -6.85 21.28 -2.89
N LEU A 4 -7.20 20.31 -2.07
CA LEU A 4 -8.07 19.19 -2.45
C LEU A 4 -9.52 19.51 -2.12
N THR A 5 -10.42 19.14 -3.01
CA THR A 5 -11.84 19.05 -2.71
C THR A 5 -12.12 17.93 -1.72
N SER A 6 -13.26 17.97 -1.04
CA SER A 6 -13.68 16.90 -0.12
C SER A 6 -13.76 15.53 -0.79
N LYS A 7 -14.11 15.49 -2.09
CA LYS A 7 -14.18 14.24 -2.86
C LYS A 7 -12.79 13.66 -3.12
N GLU A 8 -11.82 14.49 -3.46
CA GLU A 8 -10.44 14.05 -3.67
C GLU A 8 -9.80 13.58 -2.36
N LEU A 9 -10.04 14.30 -1.26
CA LEU A 9 -9.57 13.89 0.07
C LEU A 9 -10.16 12.54 0.50
N ALA A 10 -11.46 12.32 0.25
CA ALA A 10 -12.10 11.02 0.51
C ALA A 10 -11.50 9.92 -0.36
N GLY A 11 -11.30 10.17 -1.66
CA GLY A 11 -10.67 9.21 -2.57
C GLY A 11 -9.24 8.83 -2.16
N ILE A 12 -8.43 9.81 -1.71
CA ILE A 12 -7.08 9.54 -1.21
C ILE A 12 -7.14 8.76 0.12
N SER A 13 -8.10 9.05 0.99
CA SER A 13 -8.28 8.33 2.25
C SER A 13 -8.65 6.87 2.01
N ASP A 14 -9.55 6.61 1.06
CA ASP A 14 -9.93 5.26 0.63
C ASP A 14 -8.73 4.52 0.02
N GLN A 15 -7.96 5.21 -0.84
CA GLN A 15 -6.76 4.64 -1.43
C GLN A 15 -5.70 4.31 -0.37
N LEU A 16 -5.46 5.19 0.61
CA LEU A 16 -4.55 4.93 1.72
C LEU A 16 -4.97 3.68 2.50
N ASN A 17 -6.26 3.51 2.77
CA ASN A 17 -6.75 2.30 3.44
C ASN A 17 -6.55 1.05 2.57
N PHE A 18 -6.78 1.16 1.26
CA PHE A 18 -6.57 0.08 0.31
C PHE A 18 -5.10 -0.37 0.25
N GLU A 19 -4.16 0.57 0.09
CA GLU A 19 -2.71 0.28 0.06
C GLU A 19 -2.26 -0.39 1.37
N LYS A 20 -2.76 0.08 2.52
CA LYS A 20 -2.48 -0.52 3.83
C LYS A 20 -2.94 -1.98 3.89
N VAL A 21 -4.17 -2.26 3.47
CA VAL A 21 -4.72 -3.63 3.46
C VAL A 21 -3.93 -4.54 2.54
N LEU A 22 -3.57 -4.06 1.33
CA LEU A 22 -2.76 -4.86 0.40
C LEU A 22 -1.36 -5.14 0.94
N CYS A 23 -0.68 -4.13 1.50
CA CYS A 23 0.63 -4.31 2.12
C CYS A 23 0.57 -5.41 3.22
N CYS A 24 -0.40 -5.35 4.12
CA CYS A 24 -0.58 -6.38 5.15
C CYS A 24 -0.86 -7.77 4.58
N LYS A 25 -1.70 -7.87 3.54
CA LYS A 25 -2.01 -9.16 2.89
C LYS A 25 -0.78 -9.77 2.21
N TYR A 26 0.01 -8.96 1.51
CA TYR A 26 1.24 -9.45 0.89
C TYR A 26 2.31 -9.80 1.92
N GLN A 27 2.42 -9.06 3.03
CA GLN A 27 3.30 -9.44 4.14
C GLN A 27 2.89 -10.78 4.77
N ALA A 28 1.59 -11.00 4.99
CA ALA A 28 1.09 -12.30 5.44
C ALA A 28 1.43 -13.41 4.43
N ALA A 29 1.22 -13.16 3.14
CA ALA A 29 1.58 -14.10 2.08
C ALA A 29 3.09 -14.40 2.05
N VAL A 30 3.98 -13.43 2.29
CA VAL A 30 5.43 -13.68 2.43
C VAL A 30 5.72 -14.64 3.58
N GLN A 31 5.01 -14.51 4.71
CA GLN A 31 5.21 -15.36 5.88
C GLN A 31 4.70 -16.78 5.66
N GLU A 32 3.55 -16.92 5.01
CA GLU A 32 2.89 -18.20 4.75
C GLU A 32 3.46 -18.93 3.53
N CYS A 33 4.10 -18.22 2.59
CA CYS A 33 4.66 -18.79 1.38
C CYS A 33 5.96 -19.56 1.65
N THR A 34 5.96 -20.83 1.21
CA THR A 34 7.10 -21.76 1.28
C THR A 34 7.84 -21.88 -0.05
N ASP A 35 7.25 -21.40 -1.15
CA ASP A 35 7.84 -21.41 -2.48
C ASP A 35 8.93 -20.32 -2.59
N ALA A 36 10.14 -20.74 -2.95
CA ALA A 36 11.32 -19.88 -2.98
C ALA A 36 11.27 -18.83 -4.09
N ASP A 37 10.53 -19.07 -5.18
CA ASP A 37 10.43 -18.17 -6.32
C ASP A 37 9.27 -17.17 -6.15
N LEU A 38 8.19 -17.58 -5.46
CA LEU A 38 7.03 -16.72 -5.21
C LEU A 38 7.22 -15.78 -4.01
N LYS A 39 7.96 -16.21 -2.98
CA LYS A 39 8.18 -15.40 -1.77
C LYS A 39 8.81 -14.02 -2.07
N PRO A 40 9.85 -13.90 -2.92
CA PRO A 40 10.38 -12.60 -3.35
C PRO A 40 9.35 -11.73 -4.08
N CYS A 41 8.48 -12.34 -4.89
CA CYS A 41 7.42 -11.62 -5.60
C CYS A 41 6.44 -10.97 -4.61
N PHE A 42 5.97 -11.72 -3.60
CA PHE A 42 5.10 -11.17 -2.57
C PHE A 42 5.77 -10.06 -1.76
N GLN A 43 7.07 -10.20 -1.47
CA GLN A 43 7.83 -9.17 -0.78
C GLN A 43 7.90 -7.88 -1.62
N GLN A 44 8.19 -8.00 -2.91
CA GLN A 44 8.20 -6.86 -3.83
C GLN A 44 6.85 -6.13 -3.87
N TYR A 45 5.73 -6.86 -3.91
CA TYR A 45 4.40 -6.24 -3.86
C TYR A 45 4.11 -5.57 -2.51
N ALA A 46 4.48 -6.20 -1.39
CA ALA A 46 4.33 -5.58 -0.07
C ALA A 46 5.09 -4.25 0.02
N ASP A 47 6.31 -4.21 -0.51
CA ASP A 47 7.15 -3.01 -0.53
C ASP A 47 6.59 -1.93 -1.47
N GLN A 48 6.06 -2.32 -2.63
CA GLN A 48 5.41 -1.38 -3.56
C GLN A 48 4.17 -0.74 -2.93
N HIS A 49 3.30 -1.52 -2.29
CA HIS A 49 2.11 -0.99 -1.61
C HIS A 49 2.48 -0.08 -0.44
N LYS A 50 3.55 -0.40 0.29
CA LYS A 50 4.10 0.49 1.30
C LYS A 50 4.57 1.81 0.70
N GLN A 51 5.30 1.77 -0.41
CA GLN A 51 5.76 2.98 -1.10
C GLN A 51 4.59 3.83 -1.61
N ASN A 52 3.56 3.22 -2.16
CA ASN A 52 2.35 3.91 -2.62
C ASN A 52 1.64 4.61 -1.46
N TYR A 53 1.48 3.91 -0.33
CA TYR A 53 0.92 4.48 0.89
C TYR A 53 1.72 5.70 1.36
N ASP A 54 3.04 5.54 1.48
CA ASP A 54 3.93 6.61 1.96
C ASP A 54 3.92 7.81 0.99
N CYS A 55 3.81 7.57 -0.32
CA CYS A 55 3.64 8.61 -1.35
C CYS A 55 2.35 9.41 -1.15
N LEU A 56 1.21 8.73 -1.04
CA LEU A 56 -0.10 9.36 -0.82
C LEU A 56 -0.14 10.13 0.51
N LEU A 57 0.43 9.56 1.57
CA LEU A 57 0.50 10.21 2.87
C LEU A 57 1.37 11.46 2.82
N ASN A 58 2.48 11.44 2.07
CA ASN A 58 3.33 12.61 1.89
C ASN A 58 2.66 13.70 1.04
N TYR A 59 1.84 13.32 0.06
CA TYR A 59 1.05 14.26 -0.73
C TYR A 59 0.01 15.03 0.11
N LEU A 60 -0.51 14.41 1.18
CA LEU A 60 -1.46 15.05 2.09
C LEU A 60 -0.82 16.00 3.12
N LYS A 61 0.51 15.95 3.31
CA LYS A 61 1.24 16.85 4.22
C LYS A 61 1.39 18.27 3.62
#